data_AF-A0A376YEC1-F1
#
_entry.id   AF-A0A376YEC1-F1
#
_cell.length_a   1.000
_cell.length_b   1.000
_cell.length_c   1.000
_cell.angle_alpha   90.00
_cell.angle_beta   90.00
_cell.angle_gamma   90.00
#
_symmetry.space_group_name_H-M   'P 1'
#
loop_
_entity.id
_entity.type
_entity.pdbx_description
1 polymer ?
#
loop_
_entity_poly.entity_id
_entity_poly.type
_entity_poly.pdbx_seq_one_letter_code
_entity_poly.pdbx_strand_id
1 'polypeptide(L)'
;MGGKCRWCKGWSFYRDASSVCDEGKKENTLRILDATNNQLPQDRESLFWMNVKAIPSMDKSKLTENTLQLAIISRIKLYYRPAKLALPPDQAAEKLRFRRSANSLTLINPTPYYLTVTELNAGTRVLENALVPPMGESTVKLPSDAGSNITYRTINDYGALTPKMTGVME
;
A
#
# COMPACT_ATOMS: atom_id res chain seq x y z
N MET A 1 38.75 -4.37 -7.99
CA MET A 1 38.69 -4.47 -6.52
C MET A 1 37.25 -4.25 -6.09
N GLY A 2 36.51 -5.34 -5.89
CA GLY A 2 35.08 -5.32 -5.58
C GLY A 2 34.83 -5.11 -4.09
N GLY A 3 34.36 -3.92 -3.72
CA GLY A 3 33.92 -3.62 -2.36
C GLY A 3 32.53 -4.18 -2.10
N LYS A 4 32.42 -5.20 -1.25
CA LYS A 4 31.13 -5.67 -0.71
C LYS A 4 30.42 -4.50 -0.02
N CYS A 5 29.23 -4.17 -0.51
CA CYS A 5 28.35 -3.14 0.05
C CYS A 5 27.93 -3.57 1.47
N ARG A 6 28.46 -2.90 2.49
CA ARG A 6 28.33 -3.27 3.92
C ARG A 6 27.01 -2.79 4.56
N TRP A 7 26.12 -2.17 3.77
CA TRP A 7 24.89 -1.52 4.25
C TRP A 7 23.63 -2.40 4.15
N CYS A 8 23.76 -3.62 3.66
CA CYS A 8 22.63 -4.56 3.52
C CYS A 8 22.43 -5.46 4.75
N LYS A 9 22.50 -4.93 5.98
CA LYS A 9 22.06 -5.69 7.17
C LYS A 9 20.77 -5.09 7.72
N GLY A 10 19.66 -5.83 7.58
CA GLY A 10 18.37 -5.52 8.24
C GLY A 10 17.16 -5.24 7.34
N TRP A 11 17.29 -5.31 6.01
CA TRP A 11 16.17 -5.12 5.09
C TRP A 11 15.83 -6.43 4.40
N SER A 12 14.53 -6.70 4.31
CA SER A 12 14.01 -7.87 3.58
C SER A 12 14.05 -7.66 2.06
N PHE A 13 14.15 -6.42 1.60
CA PHE A 13 14.34 -6.05 0.19
C PHE A 13 15.41 -4.96 0.07
N TYR A 14 16.28 -5.09 -0.93
CA TYR A 14 17.31 -4.11 -1.25
C TYR A 14 17.23 -3.65 -2.70
N ARG A 15 17.70 -2.43 -2.97
CA ARG A 15 17.81 -1.85 -4.31
C ARG A 15 19.23 -2.01 -4.83
N ASP A 16 19.36 -2.27 -6.13
CA ASP A 16 20.65 -2.43 -6.82
C ASP A 16 21.50 -1.14 -6.78
N ALA A 17 20.87 0.02 -6.98
CA ALA A 17 21.47 1.34 -6.76
C ALA A 17 20.74 2.10 -5.64
N SER A 18 21.49 2.61 -4.66
CA SER A 18 20.96 3.40 -3.55
C SER A 18 20.73 4.88 -3.89
N SER A 19 21.39 5.39 -4.95
CA SER A 19 21.29 6.78 -5.41
C SER A 19 21.66 6.88 -6.90
N VAL A 20 20.92 7.69 -7.66
CA VAL A 20 21.17 7.98 -9.08
C VAL A 20 21.00 9.48 -9.30
N CYS A 21 21.82 10.08 -10.17
CA CYS A 21 21.74 11.49 -10.55
C CYS A 21 21.10 11.63 -11.94
N ASP A 22 19.99 12.36 -12.01
CA ASP A 22 19.28 12.64 -13.25
C ASP A 22 19.46 14.09 -13.68
N GLU A 23 19.78 14.28 -14.96
CA GLU A 23 19.94 15.59 -15.60
C GLU A 23 18.97 15.66 -16.78
N GLY A 24 18.07 16.64 -16.78
CA GLY A 24 17.03 16.77 -17.80
C GLY A 24 15.94 15.69 -17.72
N LYS A 25 15.26 15.42 -18.84
CA LYS A 25 14.25 14.35 -18.92
C LYS A 25 14.95 13.00 -19.04
N LYS A 26 15.00 12.25 -17.94
CA LYS A 26 15.51 10.86 -17.89
C LYS A 26 14.47 9.92 -17.30
N GLU A 27 14.51 8.68 -17.75
CA GLU A 27 13.74 7.58 -17.20
C GLU A 27 14.72 6.52 -16.70
N ASN A 28 14.59 6.14 -15.43
CA ASN A 28 15.41 5.10 -14.80
C ASN A 28 14.53 3.97 -14.31
N THR A 29 15.02 2.73 -14.49
CA THR A 29 14.36 1.54 -13.95
C THR A 29 14.95 1.18 -12.60
N LEU A 30 14.11 1.14 -11.56
CA LEU A 30 14.49 0.63 -10.25
C LEU A 30 14.28 -0.89 -10.19
N ARG A 31 15.28 -1.63 -9.69
CA ARG A 31 15.20 -3.07 -9.45
C ARG A 31 15.05 -3.34 -7.95
N ILE A 32 14.09 -4.17 -7.60
CA ILE A 32 13.86 -4.64 -6.23
C ILE A 32 14.29 -6.10 -6.17
N LEU A 33 15.22 -6.41 -5.28
CA LEU A 33 15.75 -7.75 -5.09
C LEU A 33 15.16 -8.36 -3.82
N ASP A 34 14.65 -9.58 -3.94
CA ASP A 34 14.20 -10.38 -2.80
C ASP A 34 15.42 -10.83 -1.98
N ALA A 35 15.49 -10.37 -0.73
CA ALA A 35 16.49 -10.76 0.26
C ALA A 35 15.84 -11.39 1.50
N THR A 36 14.59 -11.86 1.38
CA THR A 36 13.81 -12.44 2.47
C THR A 36 14.26 -13.85 2.84
N ASN A 37 14.99 -14.53 1.95
CA ASN A 37 15.42 -15.92 2.10
C ASN A 37 14.27 -16.87 2.50
N ASN A 38 13.06 -16.66 1.96
CA ASN A 38 11.85 -17.42 2.27
C ASN A 38 11.43 -17.40 3.76
N GLN A 39 11.83 -16.38 4.52
CA GLN A 39 11.49 -16.25 5.95
C GLN A 39 10.15 -15.54 6.20
N LEU A 40 9.48 -15.07 5.15
CA LEU A 40 8.17 -14.44 5.25
C LEU A 40 7.04 -15.47 5.33
N PRO A 41 5.87 -15.10 5.91
CA PRO A 41 4.68 -15.93 5.86
C PRO A 41 4.38 -16.42 4.44
N GLN A 42 4.11 -17.71 4.30
CA GLN A 42 3.82 -18.36 3.02
C GLN A 42 2.31 -18.55 2.78
N ASP A 43 1.51 -18.26 3.80
CA ASP A 43 0.05 -18.38 3.81
C ASP A 43 -0.67 -17.06 3.47
N ARG A 44 0.04 -15.93 3.45
CA ARG A 44 -0.53 -14.60 3.24
C ARG A 44 0.47 -13.58 2.71
N GLU A 45 -0.03 -12.47 2.18
CA GLU A 45 0.79 -11.34 1.78
C GLU A 45 1.49 -10.66 2.97
N SER A 46 2.67 -10.11 2.70
CA SER A 46 3.38 -9.22 3.62
C SER A 46 3.47 -7.81 3.04
N LEU A 47 3.18 -6.79 3.86
CA LEU A 47 3.20 -5.38 3.45
C LEU A 47 4.54 -4.72 3.76
N PHE A 48 5.13 -4.13 2.73
CA PHE A 48 6.30 -3.26 2.80
C PHE A 48 5.98 -1.89 2.20
N TRP A 49 6.89 -0.93 2.43
CA TRP A 49 6.80 0.40 1.85
C TRP A 49 8.07 0.73 1.08
N MET A 50 7.92 1.12 -0.18
CA MET A 50 8.99 1.64 -1.00
C MET A 50 9.02 3.17 -0.90
N ASN A 51 10.13 3.71 -0.39
CA ASN A 51 10.35 5.16 -0.29
C ASN A 51 11.31 5.63 -1.39
N VAL A 52 10.86 6.46 -2.32
CA VAL A 52 11.71 7.07 -3.36
C VAL A 52 11.87 8.55 -3.02
N LYS A 53 13.09 8.97 -2.71
CA LYS A 53 13.40 10.36 -2.33
C LYS A 53 14.08 11.07 -3.51
N ALA A 54 13.44 12.11 -4.01
CA ALA A 54 14.00 13.02 -5.01
C ALA A 54 14.57 14.25 -4.29
N ILE A 55 15.87 14.48 -4.45
CA ILE A 55 16.59 15.60 -3.84
C ILE A 55 17.01 16.55 -4.97
N PRO A 56 16.52 17.80 -5.01
CA PRO A 56 16.94 18.76 -6.00
C PRO A 56 18.40 19.17 -5.78
N SER A 57 19.12 19.49 -6.87
CA SER A 57 20.45 20.09 -6.78
C SER A 57 20.37 21.54 -6.33
N MET A 58 21.28 21.96 -5.45
CA MET A 58 21.41 23.38 -5.08
C MET A 58 22.23 24.13 -6.12
N ASP A 59 21.83 25.35 -6.44
CA ASP A 59 22.68 26.28 -7.18
C ASP A 59 23.69 26.94 -6.22
N LYS A 60 24.98 26.82 -6.54
CA LYS A 60 26.08 27.41 -5.75
C LYS A 60 26.04 28.93 -5.76
N SER A 61 25.38 29.56 -6.74
CA SER A 61 25.22 31.02 -6.81
C SER A 61 24.34 31.59 -5.70
N LYS A 62 23.51 30.76 -5.05
CA LYS A 62 22.56 31.16 -4.00
C LYS A 62 23.01 30.83 -2.58
N LEU A 63 24.29 30.52 -2.38
CA LEU A 63 24.83 30.11 -1.08
C LEU A 63 24.75 31.20 0.00
N THR A 64 24.68 32.47 -0.38
CA THR A 64 24.55 33.63 0.53
C THR A 64 23.09 34.06 0.77
N GLU A 65 22.12 33.37 0.16
CA GLU A 65 20.70 33.69 0.30
C GLU A 65 20.00 32.69 1.24
N ASN A 66 19.00 33.17 1.99
CA ASN A 66 18.13 32.30 2.77
C ASN A 66 17.13 31.62 1.83
N THR A 67 17.40 30.35 1.48
CA THR A 67 16.53 29.58 0.58
C THR A 67 15.87 28.40 1.30
N LEU A 68 14.60 28.15 0.96
CA LEU A 68 13.88 26.94 1.38
C LEU A 68 13.95 25.92 0.25
N GLN A 69 14.41 24.72 0.56
CA GLN A 69 14.43 23.60 -0.38
C GLN A 69 13.53 22.47 0.09
N LEU A 70 12.74 21.96 -0.84
CA LEU A 70 11.82 20.85 -0.60
C LEU A 70 12.34 19.62 -1.34
N ALA A 71 12.48 18.52 -0.60
CA ALA A 71 12.70 17.20 -1.17
C ALA A 71 11.38 16.42 -1.19
N ILE A 72 11.10 15.73 -2.28
CA ILE A 72 9.87 14.95 -2.43
C ILE A 72 10.16 13.49 -2.08
N ILE A 73 9.32 12.89 -1.23
CA ILE A 73 9.38 11.47 -0.91
C ILE A 73 8.08 10.82 -1.37
N SER A 74 8.18 9.95 -2.37
CA SER A 74 7.08 9.09 -2.81
C SER A 74 7.10 7.79 -2.01
N ARG A 75 6.02 7.50 -1.30
CA ARG A 75 5.86 6.28 -0.49
C ARG A 75 4.80 5.38 -1.11
N ILE A 76 5.22 4.24 -1.66
CA ILE A 76 4.38 3.30 -2.42
C ILE A 76 4.30 1.98 -1.66
N LYS A 77 3.13 1.33 -1.64
CA LYS A 77 2.96 0.00 -1.03
C LYS A 77 3.66 -1.06 -1.89
N LEU A 78 4.37 -1.97 -1.25
CA LEU A 78 4.99 -3.13 -1.88
C LEU A 78 4.47 -4.39 -1.19
N TYR A 79 3.74 -5.23 -1.93
CA TYR A 79 3.21 -6.47 -1.41
C TYR A 79 4.12 -7.64 -1.81
N TYR A 80 4.57 -8.41 -0.83
CA TYR A 80 5.17 -9.71 -1.10
C TYR A 80 4.07 -10.76 -1.12
N ARG A 81 3.90 -11.42 -2.27
CA ARG A 81 2.85 -12.42 -2.51
C ARG A 81 3.47 -13.82 -2.64
N PRO A 82 3.19 -14.75 -1.71
CA PRO A 82 3.59 -16.15 -1.85
C PRO A 82 3.03 -16.78 -3.12
N ALA A 83 3.79 -17.68 -3.75
CA ALA A 83 3.41 -18.28 -5.04
C ALA A 83 2.20 -19.25 -4.96
N LYS A 84 1.94 -19.84 -3.79
CA LYS A 84 0.97 -20.94 -3.62
C LYS A 84 -0.24 -20.55 -2.77
N LEU A 85 -0.90 -19.43 -3.12
CA LEU A 85 -2.16 -19.05 -2.49
C LEU A 85 -3.34 -19.74 -3.18
N ALA A 86 -4.27 -20.29 -2.41
CA ALA A 86 -5.39 -21.06 -2.94
C ALA A 86 -6.46 -20.18 -3.64
N LEU A 87 -6.67 -18.97 -3.14
CA LEU A 87 -7.65 -18.03 -3.69
C LEU A 87 -6.96 -17.15 -4.74
N PRO A 88 -7.50 -16.99 -5.96
CA PRO A 88 -7.01 -16.00 -6.92
C PRO A 88 -7.20 -14.54 -6.43
N PRO A 89 -6.29 -13.60 -6.74
CA PRO A 89 -6.36 -12.21 -6.24
C PRO A 89 -7.62 -11.45 -6.67
N ASP A 90 -8.12 -11.71 -7.87
CA ASP A 90 -9.32 -11.09 -8.46
C ASP A 90 -10.60 -11.41 -7.68
N GLN A 91 -10.64 -12.55 -6.99
CA GLN A 91 -11.78 -12.97 -6.18
C GLN A 91 -11.72 -12.44 -4.74
N ALA A 92 -10.61 -11.81 -4.33
CA ALA A 92 -10.40 -11.44 -2.94
C ALA A 92 -11.38 -10.36 -2.46
N ALA A 93 -11.67 -9.37 -3.31
CA ALA A 93 -12.56 -8.26 -2.97
C ALA A 93 -13.98 -8.74 -2.58
N GLU A 94 -14.52 -9.74 -3.29
CA GLU A 94 -15.87 -10.28 -3.08
C GLU A 94 -16.03 -11.04 -1.74
N LYS A 95 -14.91 -11.48 -1.16
CA LYS A 95 -14.88 -12.20 0.12
C LYS A 95 -14.89 -11.26 1.33
N LEU A 96 -14.80 -9.95 1.12
CA LEU A 96 -14.86 -8.97 2.19
C LEU A 96 -16.24 -9.04 2.89
N ARG A 97 -16.22 -9.00 4.22
CA ARG A 97 -17.42 -9.00 5.07
C ARG A 97 -17.44 -7.78 5.98
N PHE A 98 -18.62 -7.46 6.49
CA PHE A 98 -18.84 -6.26 7.29
C PHE A 98 -19.56 -6.61 8.59
N ARG A 99 -19.07 -6.11 9.71
CA ARG A 99 -19.73 -6.18 11.01
C ARG A 99 -20.01 -4.77 11.48
N ARG A 100 -21.28 -4.47 11.73
CA ARG A 100 -21.76 -3.12 12.08
C ARG A 100 -22.03 -3.03 13.57
N SER A 101 -21.53 -1.97 14.18
CA SER A 101 -21.77 -1.58 15.57
C SER A 101 -22.39 -0.18 15.62
N ALA A 102 -22.75 0.30 16.82
CA ALA A 102 -23.46 1.57 16.98
C ALA A 102 -22.73 2.78 16.39
N ASN A 103 -21.40 2.83 16.49
CA ASN A 103 -20.56 3.95 16.06
C ASN A 103 -19.37 3.51 15.19
N SER A 104 -19.34 2.26 14.74
CA SER A 104 -18.25 1.72 13.93
C SER A 104 -18.72 0.69 12.91
N LEU A 105 -17.94 0.57 11.84
CA LEU A 105 -18.07 -0.45 10.82
C LEU A 105 -16.73 -1.20 10.76
N THR A 106 -16.76 -2.49 11.04
CA THR A 106 -15.60 -3.37 10.96
C THR A 106 -15.63 -4.10 9.62
N LEU A 107 -14.53 -3.99 8.88
CA LEU A 107 -14.28 -4.67 7.62
C LEU A 107 -13.45 -5.92 7.92
N ILE A 108 -13.93 -7.08 7.48
CA ILE A 108 -13.36 -8.39 7.81
C ILE A 108 -12.87 -9.01 6.51
N ASN A 109 -11.58 -9.28 6.45
CA ASN A 109 -10.92 -9.86 5.29
C ASN A 109 -10.45 -11.29 5.60
N PRO A 110 -11.21 -12.32 5.17
CA PRO A 110 -10.80 -13.71 5.36
C PRO A 110 -9.73 -14.16 4.35
N THR A 111 -9.31 -13.31 3.42
CA THR A 111 -8.43 -13.68 2.30
C THR A 111 -6.94 -13.49 2.64
N PRO A 112 -6.03 -14.13 1.89
CA PRO A 112 -4.59 -13.96 2.08
C PRO A 112 -4.02 -12.67 1.46
N TYR A 113 -4.87 -11.75 0.98
CA TYR A 113 -4.48 -10.52 0.28
C TYR A 113 -4.75 -9.27 1.10
N TYR A 114 -3.94 -8.22 0.95
CA TYR A 114 -4.30 -6.90 1.46
C TYR A 114 -5.38 -6.26 0.60
N LEU A 115 -6.47 -5.82 1.22
CA LEU A 115 -7.55 -5.12 0.51
C LEU A 115 -7.47 -3.62 0.82
N THR A 116 -7.16 -2.82 -0.20
CA THR A 116 -7.28 -1.36 -0.11
C THR A 116 -8.71 -0.97 -0.49
N VAL A 117 -9.55 -0.78 0.52
CA VAL A 117 -10.96 -0.42 0.38
C VAL A 117 -11.10 1.09 0.27
N THR A 118 -11.83 1.53 -0.74
CA THR A 118 -12.10 2.94 -1.02
C THR A 118 -13.53 3.12 -1.53
N GLU A 119 -13.98 4.37 -1.64
CA GLU A 119 -15.38 4.70 -1.93
C GLU A 119 -16.34 3.90 -1.02
N LEU A 120 -15.96 3.75 0.25
CA LEU A 120 -16.76 3.05 1.24
C LEU A 120 -17.92 3.96 1.68
N ASN A 121 -19.14 3.49 1.49
CA ASN A 121 -20.34 4.25 1.78
C ASN A 121 -21.31 3.42 2.63
N ALA A 122 -22.00 4.09 3.55
CA ALA A 122 -23.13 3.56 4.31
C ALA A 122 -24.36 4.45 4.06
N GLY A 123 -25.21 4.04 3.11
CA GLY A 123 -26.24 4.89 2.53
C GLY A 123 -25.63 6.08 1.79
N THR A 124 -25.90 7.30 2.26
CA THR A 124 -25.36 8.56 1.71
C THR A 124 -24.07 9.01 2.39
N ARG A 125 -23.65 8.35 3.48
CA ARG A 125 -22.45 8.71 4.23
C ARG A 125 -21.22 8.05 3.62
N VAL A 126 -20.28 8.88 3.16
CA VAL A 126 -18.93 8.45 2.77
C VAL A 126 -18.11 8.20 4.04
N LEU A 127 -17.48 7.05 4.13
CA LEU A 127 -16.62 6.64 5.24
C LEU A 127 -15.14 6.75 4.87
N GLU A 128 -14.28 6.63 5.86
CA GLU A 128 -12.83 6.63 5.66
C GLU A 128 -12.39 5.42 4.82
N ASN A 129 -11.36 5.62 3.98
CA ASN A 129 -10.70 4.53 3.28
C ASN A 129 -10.01 3.60 4.30
N ALA A 130 -9.97 2.30 4.01
CA ALA A 130 -9.39 1.32 4.89
C ALA A 130 -8.38 0.43 4.16
N LEU A 131 -7.29 0.06 4.84
CA LEU A 131 -6.42 -1.01 4.41
C LEU A 131 -6.67 -2.21 5.33
N VAL A 132 -7.35 -3.23 4.80
CA VAL A 132 -7.72 -4.42 5.56
C VAL A 132 -6.62 -5.48 5.39
N PRO A 133 -5.94 -5.91 6.47
CA PRO A 133 -4.86 -6.88 6.37
C PRO A 133 -5.39 -8.28 5.98
N PRO A 134 -4.53 -9.16 5.45
CA PRO A 134 -4.87 -10.55 5.22
C PRO A 134 -5.31 -11.26 6.48
N MET A 135 -6.39 -12.04 6.40
CA MET A 135 -6.94 -12.83 7.51
C MET A 135 -7.14 -12.00 8.79
N GLY A 136 -7.62 -10.77 8.63
CA GLY A 136 -7.74 -9.80 9.71
C GLY A 136 -8.85 -8.79 9.48
N GLU A 137 -8.91 -7.81 10.37
CA GLU A 137 -9.99 -6.82 10.40
C GLU A 137 -9.43 -5.39 10.41
N SER A 138 -10.24 -4.44 9.95
CA SER A 138 -9.99 -3.01 10.08
C SER A 138 -11.30 -2.30 10.41
N THR A 139 -11.26 -1.33 11.32
CA THR A 139 -12.47 -0.64 11.77
C THR A 139 -12.42 0.82 11.38
N VAL A 140 -13.53 1.31 10.82
CA VAL A 140 -13.75 2.73 10.52
C VAL A 140 -14.88 3.27 11.39
N LYS A 141 -14.86 4.58 11.62
CA LYS A 141 -15.95 5.27 12.32
C LYS A 141 -17.21 5.24 11.47
N LEU A 142 -18.35 5.03 12.12
CA LEU A 142 -19.66 5.01 11.48
C LEU A 142 -20.55 6.08 12.14
N PRO A 143 -20.96 7.12 11.39
CA PRO A 143 -21.92 8.10 11.88
C PRO A 143 -23.25 7.44 12.27
N SER A 144 -23.92 7.96 13.31
CA SER A 144 -25.18 7.41 13.81
C SER A 144 -26.33 7.48 12.80
N ASP A 145 -26.26 8.41 11.85
CA ASP A 145 -27.24 8.60 10.78
C ASP A 145 -26.88 7.85 9.49
N ALA A 146 -25.85 7.00 9.52
CA ALA A 146 -25.44 6.23 8.35
C ALA A 146 -26.52 5.21 7.94
N GLY A 147 -26.79 5.11 6.64
CA GLY A 147 -27.77 4.16 6.09
C GLY A 147 -27.31 2.71 6.23
N SER A 148 -28.24 1.76 6.08
CA SER A 148 -27.97 0.31 6.21
C SER A 148 -27.20 -0.27 5.02
N ASN A 149 -27.43 0.27 3.81
CA ASN A 149 -26.80 -0.23 2.59
C ASN A 149 -25.31 0.13 2.55
N ILE A 150 -24.44 -0.87 2.63
CA ILE A 150 -23.00 -0.69 2.48
C ILE A 150 -22.62 -0.87 1.01
N THR A 151 -21.85 0.07 0.46
CA THR A 151 -21.23 -0.11 -0.86
C THR A 151 -19.77 0.28 -0.81
N TYR A 152 -18.94 -0.38 -1.60
CA TYR A 152 -17.49 -0.15 -1.58
C TYR A 152 -16.86 -0.50 -2.92
N ARG A 153 -15.62 -0.04 -3.09
CA ARG A 153 -14.71 -0.45 -4.16
C ARG A 153 -13.37 -0.82 -3.54
N THR A 154 -12.53 -1.50 -4.31
CA THR A 154 -11.15 -1.77 -3.94
C THR A 154 -10.21 -1.28 -5.03
N ILE A 155 -8.95 -1.06 -4.67
CA ILE A 155 -7.87 -0.80 -5.63
C ILE A 155 -7.17 -2.12 -5.91
N ASN A 156 -7.14 -2.52 -7.19
CA ASN A 156 -6.50 -3.76 -7.63
C ASN A 156 -4.97 -3.61 -7.80
N ASP A 157 -4.30 -4.70 -8.17
CA ASP A 157 -2.83 -4.76 -8.35
C ASP A 157 -2.29 -3.77 -9.41
N TYR A 158 -3.15 -3.32 -10.33
CA TYR A 158 -2.80 -2.35 -11.38
C TYR A 158 -3.08 -0.90 -10.96
N GLY A 159 -3.51 -0.66 -9.72
CA GLY A 159 -3.88 0.67 -9.23
C GLY A 159 -5.25 1.15 -9.71
N ALA A 160 -6.04 0.30 -10.36
CA ALA A 160 -7.37 0.63 -10.86
C ALA A 160 -8.47 0.28 -9.85
N LEU A 161 -9.58 1.01 -9.91
CA LEU A 161 -10.75 0.74 -9.08
C LEU A 161 -11.53 -0.46 -9.61
N THR A 162 -11.82 -1.44 -8.75
CA THR A 162 -12.71 -2.56 -9.05
C THR A 162 -14.15 -2.08 -9.28
N PRO A 163 -15.05 -2.89 -9.85
CA PRO A 163 -16.46 -2.56 -9.87
C PRO A 163 -17.02 -2.27 -8.46
N LYS A 164 -18.08 -1.45 -8.41
CA LYS A 164 -18.79 -1.17 -7.16
C LYS A 164 -19.49 -2.43 -6.66
N MET A 165 -19.25 -2.77 -5.40
CA MET A 165 -19.79 -3.95 -4.74
C MET A 165 -20.72 -3.55 -3.58
N THR A 166 -21.72 -4.39 -3.33
CA THR A 166 -22.58 -4.30 -2.13
C THR A 166 -21.91 -5.05 -0.99
N GLY A 167 -21.85 -4.42 0.19
CA GLY A 167 -21.30 -5.02 1.39
C GLY A 167 -22.18 -6.16 1.89
N VAL A 168 -21.56 -7.31 2.14
CA VAL A 168 -22.22 -8.47 2.75
C VAL A 168 -21.92 -8.45 4.24
N MET A 169 -22.96 -8.42 5.07
CA MET A 169 -22.79 -8.50 6.51
C MET A 169 -22.28 -9.89 6.91
N GLU A 170 -21.40 -9.94 7.91
CA GLU A 170 -21.02 -11.19 8.58
C GLU A 170 -22.16 -11.73 9.44
#